data_AF-A0A4C1W6C4-F1
#
_entry.id   AF-A0A4C1W6C4-F1
#
_cell.length_a   1.000
_cell.length_b   1.000
_cell.length_c   1.000
_cell.angle_alpha   90.00
_cell.angle_beta   90.00
_cell.angle_gamma   90.00
#
_symmetry.space_group_name_H-M   'P 1'
#
loop_
_entity.id
_entity.type
_entity.pdbx_description
1 polymer ?
#
loop_
_entity_poly.entity_id
_entity_poly.type
_entity_poly.pdbx_seq_one_letter_code
_entity_poly.pdbx_strand_id
1 'polypeptide(L)'
;MALQLAAVKMEHTEIAEAVKERTRKILSDGSFENIDIKLESGSKKGDGYVGLMMRGLVSGEKDGSEHEIDVIIKCAPRQEEIRKYMPTTLLFNREILYYSQIVPIYTELQKKFKIPDSLKCEFARCFAAKNEYYDEIIILENLKARDYSMCATSLIDYEHFEISLKVLGHLHGLSYVLEEHNKSQFEQICPQLGDTFFISSLEYNCSGILEFGKKAMNKYLSAIKNNDHVEMVRKAIGENPGVVLKHFFESGHKRCICHGDYWANNLLFKYKDNKPIKAIPLDFQNSRYMSLANDFFYLIALSSDTKLRRNHFWKLLDVYHESLSEFLSFAGIDVNKYCTLEELKTEIREQAIIGLTLDILVLPVFTSDEVIELYEIFAGKYPKNFDIINEDYRTRVNDMVTDYVHFGPWVIVGHDHAPSAPLCYPVAYSEASEDLKPIARPE
;
A
#
# COMPACT_ATOMS: atom_id res chain seq x y z
N MET A 1 -16.76 32.55 -15.51
CA MET A 1 -17.65 32.45 -14.33
C MET A 1 -17.02 31.40 -13.41
N ALA A 2 -15.89 31.65 -12.74
CA ALA A 2 -15.72 32.53 -11.57
C ALA A 2 -16.65 32.19 -10.37
N LEU A 3 -17.11 30.93 -10.27
CA LEU A 3 -17.85 30.43 -9.12
C LEU A 3 -17.19 29.15 -8.60
N GLN A 4 -16.82 29.22 -7.31
CA GLN A 4 -16.41 28.13 -6.40
C GLN A 4 -14.98 27.59 -6.50
N LEU A 5 -14.03 28.52 -6.37
CA LEU A 5 -12.75 28.32 -5.66
C LEU A 5 -12.92 28.47 -4.12
N ALA A 6 -14.08 28.06 -3.58
CA ALA A 6 -14.49 28.35 -2.19
C ALA A 6 -14.52 27.14 -1.25
N ALA A 7 -14.06 25.96 -1.66
CA ALA A 7 -14.16 24.75 -0.84
C ALA A 7 -12.85 23.95 -0.77
N VAL A 8 -11.76 24.57 -0.30
CA VAL A 8 -10.72 23.92 0.56
C VAL A 8 -9.96 25.05 1.29
N LYS A 9 -10.65 25.76 2.18
CA LYS A 9 -10.03 26.52 3.27
C LYS A 9 -10.98 26.44 4.46
N MET A 10 -11.16 25.24 5.02
CA MET A 10 -11.33 25.22 6.47
C MET A 10 -10.03 25.78 7.02
N GLU A 11 -10.10 26.74 7.93
CA GLU A 11 -8.89 27.20 8.62
C GLU A 11 -8.24 25.97 9.28
N HIS A 12 -6.91 25.92 9.31
CA HIS A 12 -6.16 24.81 9.93
C HIS A 12 -6.68 24.47 11.35
N THR A 13 -7.23 25.46 12.04
CA THR A 13 -7.90 25.39 13.33
C THR A 13 -9.17 24.53 13.35
N GLU A 14 -10.09 24.67 12.39
CA GLU A 14 -11.33 23.88 12.37
C GLU A 14 -11.08 22.40 12.08
N ILE A 15 -10.11 22.13 11.20
CA ILE A 15 -9.67 20.76 10.89
C ILE A 15 -9.04 20.12 12.14
N ALA A 16 -8.16 20.85 12.82
CA ALA A 16 -7.51 20.37 14.03
C ALA A 16 -8.53 20.06 15.14
N GLU A 17 -9.51 20.92 15.37
CA GLU A 17 -10.54 20.67 16.39
C GLU A 17 -11.43 19.46 16.04
N ALA A 18 -11.80 19.29 14.77
CA ALA A 18 -12.53 18.09 14.34
C ALA A 18 -11.72 16.79 14.56
N VAL A 19 -10.41 16.82 14.34
CA VAL A 19 -9.52 15.68 14.63
C VAL A 19 -9.43 15.41 16.13
N LYS A 20 -9.25 16.45 16.96
CA LYS A 20 -9.22 16.31 18.42
C LYS A 20 -10.52 15.71 18.94
N GLU A 21 -11.66 16.18 18.46
CA GLU A 21 -12.96 15.66 18.86
C GLU A 21 -13.12 14.17 18.58
N ARG A 22 -12.80 13.75 17.34
CA ARG A 22 -12.85 12.34 16.94
C ARG A 22 -11.88 11.48 17.74
N THR A 23 -10.68 12.00 17.99
CA THR A 23 -9.64 11.33 18.77
C THR A 23 -10.06 11.17 20.24
N ARG A 24 -10.62 12.21 20.86
CA ARG A 24 -11.15 12.14 22.24
C ARG A 24 -12.26 11.10 22.32
N LYS A 25 -13.25 11.17 21.42
CA LYS A 25 -14.38 10.23 21.39
C LYS A 25 -13.92 8.77 21.34
N ILE A 26 -13.08 8.42 20.37
CA ILE A 26 -12.66 7.03 20.18
C ILE A 26 -11.75 6.52 21.31
N LEU A 27 -10.89 7.36 21.87
CA LEU A 27 -10.04 6.98 22.99
C LEU A 27 -10.85 6.82 24.29
N SER A 28 -11.87 7.67 24.51
CA SER A 28 -12.81 7.51 25.64
C SER A 28 -13.64 6.24 25.55
N ASP A 29 -14.12 5.88 24.35
CA ASP A 29 -14.76 4.58 24.13
C ASP A 29 -13.80 3.42 24.47
N GLY A 30 -12.48 3.66 24.35
CA GLY A 30 -11.39 2.74 24.65
C GLY A 30 -10.80 2.84 26.07
N SER A 31 -11.53 3.39 27.05
CA SER A 31 -11.16 3.55 28.49
C SER A 31 -10.15 4.64 28.86
N PHE A 32 -9.86 5.59 27.97
CA PHE A 32 -9.10 6.80 28.36
C PHE A 32 -10.04 7.89 28.93
N GLU A 33 -9.66 8.46 30.06
CA GLU A 33 -10.35 9.56 30.73
C GLU A 33 -9.47 10.82 30.75
N ASN A 34 -10.07 11.98 31.03
CA ASN A 34 -9.34 13.26 31.20
C ASN A 34 -8.37 13.60 30.05
N ILE A 35 -8.80 13.39 28.81
CA ILE A 35 -7.95 13.46 27.62
C ILE A 35 -7.64 14.90 27.19
N ASP A 36 -6.36 15.27 27.16
CA ASP A 36 -5.81 16.43 26.45
C ASP A 36 -5.08 16.00 25.18
N ILE A 37 -5.17 16.82 24.12
CA ILE A 37 -4.57 16.51 22.82
C ILE A 37 -3.88 17.74 22.23
N LYS A 38 -2.56 17.63 22.05
CA LYS A 38 -1.75 18.59 21.30
C LYS A 38 -1.48 18.03 19.92
N LEU A 39 -1.92 18.74 18.89
CA LEU A 39 -1.73 18.34 17.51
C LEU A 39 -0.59 19.12 16.85
N GLU A 40 0.23 18.41 16.11
CA GLU A 40 1.24 18.94 15.21
C GLU A 40 0.99 18.38 13.80
N SER A 41 1.55 19.03 12.79
CA SER A 41 1.55 18.47 11.43
C SER A 41 2.31 17.14 11.44
N GLY A 42 1.64 16.05 11.03
CA GLY A 42 2.23 14.71 11.03
C GLY A 42 3.07 14.40 9.80
N SER A 43 2.93 15.20 8.74
CA SER A 43 3.54 14.97 7.43
C SER A 43 3.68 16.27 6.63
N LYS A 44 4.51 16.28 5.57
CA LYS A 44 4.61 17.44 4.66
C LYS A 44 3.44 17.44 3.69
N LYS A 45 3.18 18.59 3.05
CA LYS A 45 2.18 18.68 1.97
C LYS A 45 2.55 17.69 0.85
N GLY A 46 1.63 16.79 0.48
CA GLY A 46 1.86 15.72 -0.50
C GLY A 46 2.20 14.34 0.08
N ASP A 47 2.48 14.23 1.39
CA ASP A 47 2.80 12.94 2.04
C ASP A 47 1.53 12.15 2.45
N GLY A 48 0.33 12.71 2.23
CA GLY A 48 -0.97 12.17 2.68
C GLY A 48 -2.00 12.15 1.56
N TYR A 49 -1.76 11.33 0.53
CA TYR A 49 -2.60 11.25 -0.67
C TYR A 49 -4.06 10.84 -0.39
N VAL A 50 -4.32 10.16 0.73
CA VAL A 50 -5.64 9.63 1.12
C VAL A 50 -5.97 10.02 2.55
N GLY A 51 -6.48 11.24 2.72
CA GLY A 51 -6.99 11.76 3.98
C GLY A 51 -5.99 12.56 4.81
N LEU A 52 -6.42 12.94 6.00
CA LEU A 52 -5.68 13.85 6.87
C LEU A 52 -4.84 13.06 7.86
N MET A 53 -3.54 13.34 7.90
CA MET A 53 -2.59 12.75 8.85
C MET A 53 -2.01 13.82 9.77
N MET A 54 -2.10 13.59 11.08
CA MET A 54 -1.58 14.51 12.10
C MET A 54 -0.79 13.74 13.16
N ARG A 55 0.26 14.37 13.71
CA ARG A 55 0.90 13.87 14.93
C ARG A 55 0.12 14.41 16.12
N GLY A 56 -0.13 13.56 17.11
CA GLY A 56 -0.77 13.95 18.36
C GLY A 56 0.08 13.54 19.55
N LEU A 57 0.26 14.46 20.50
CA LEU A 57 0.64 14.09 21.86
C LEU A 57 -0.65 14.05 22.68
N VAL A 58 -1.04 12.86 23.12
CA VAL A 58 -2.26 12.62 23.89
C VAL A 58 -1.88 12.33 25.32
N SER A 59 -2.40 13.13 26.24
CA SER A 59 -2.24 12.94 27.69
C SER A 59 -3.61 12.60 28.28
N GLY A 60 -3.70 11.62 29.16
CA GLY A 60 -4.96 11.24 29.80
C GLY A 60 -4.76 10.14 30.85
N GLU A 61 -5.84 9.73 31.48
CA GLU A 61 -5.83 8.66 32.48
C GLU A 61 -6.37 7.37 31.90
N LYS A 62 -5.73 6.24 32.23
CA LYS A 62 -6.24 4.90 31.92
C LYS A 62 -5.94 3.97 33.09
N ASP A 63 -6.92 3.17 33.49
CA ASP A 63 -6.80 2.25 34.62
C ASP A 63 -6.29 2.94 35.93
N GLY A 64 -6.68 4.20 36.14
CA GLY A 64 -6.28 5.01 37.29
C GLY A 64 -4.84 5.55 37.26
N SER A 65 -4.15 5.43 36.13
CA SER A 65 -2.78 5.95 35.93
C SER A 65 -2.74 6.99 34.82
N GLU A 66 -1.94 8.05 35.00
CA GLU A 66 -1.66 9.01 33.93
C GLU A 66 -0.78 8.38 32.86
N HIS A 67 -1.16 8.63 31.60
CA HIS A 67 -0.45 8.18 30.41
C HIS A 67 -0.29 9.34 29.45
N GLU A 68 0.88 9.41 28.83
CA GLU A 68 1.15 10.26 27.68
C GLU A 68 1.61 9.39 26.52
N ILE A 69 0.97 9.52 25.37
CA ILE A 69 1.25 8.73 24.17
C ILE A 69 1.46 9.65 22.95
N ASP A 70 2.55 9.40 22.23
CA ASP A 70 2.86 10.05 20.95
C ASP A 70 2.31 9.19 19.81
N VAL A 71 1.39 9.76 19.04
CA VAL A 71 0.56 9.04 18.08
C VAL A 71 0.55 9.71 16.71
N ILE A 72 0.31 8.90 15.68
CA ILE A 72 -0.11 9.34 14.36
C ILE A 72 -1.61 9.09 14.24
N ILE A 73 -2.35 10.14 13.93
CA ILE A 73 -3.81 10.13 13.77
C ILE A 73 -4.09 10.30 12.28
N LYS A 74 -4.71 9.29 11.66
CA LYS A 74 -5.16 9.34 10.27
C LYS A 74 -6.69 9.36 10.25
N CYS A 75 -7.24 10.36 9.58
CA CYS A 75 -8.67 10.64 9.51
C CYS A 75 -9.13 10.72 8.06
N ALA A 76 -10.20 10.01 7.74
CA ALA A 76 -10.80 10.13 6.42
C ALA A 76 -11.35 11.55 6.20
N PRO A 77 -11.20 12.10 4.97
CA PRO A 77 -11.76 13.39 4.60
C PRO A 77 -13.28 13.35 4.71
N ARG A 78 -13.90 14.44 5.16
CA ARG A 78 -15.37 14.58 5.18
C ARG A 78 -15.95 15.25 3.94
N GLN A 79 -15.08 15.75 3.07
CA GLN A 79 -15.48 16.49 1.89
C GLN A 79 -16.13 15.56 0.86
N GLU A 80 -17.39 15.81 0.55
CA GLU A 80 -18.17 15.10 -0.48
C GLU A 80 -17.43 15.04 -1.82
N GLU A 81 -16.83 16.15 -2.26
CA GLU A 81 -16.06 16.20 -3.50
C GLU A 81 -14.91 15.18 -3.52
N ILE A 82 -14.22 14.96 -2.40
CA ILE A 82 -13.14 13.98 -2.33
C ILE A 82 -13.71 12.55 -2.36
N ARG A 83 -14.74 12.28 -1.56
CA ARG A 83 -15.37 10.95 -1.47
C ARG A 83 -16.11 10.52 -2.74
N LYS A 84 -16.57 11.49 -3.53
CA LYS A 84 -17.20 11.27 -4.83
C LYS A 84 -16.25 10.67 -5.87
N TYR A 85 -14.98 11.06 -5.84
CA TYR A 85 -13.99 10.64 -6.84
C TYR A 85 -13.03 9.57 -6.34
N MET A 86 -12.75 9.52 -5.04
CA MET A 86 -11.78 8.59 -4.44
C MET A 86 -12.47 7.57 -3.53
N PRO A 87 -12.12 6.27 -3.59
CA PRO A 87 -12.72 5.20 -2.78
C PRO A 87 -12.25 5.26 -1.31
N THR A 88 -12.51 6.40 -0.67
CA THR A 88 -12.01 6.78 0.66
C THR A 88 -12.40 5.76 1.72
N THR A 89 -13.68 5.42 1.80
CA THR A 89 -14.21 4.44 2.75
C THR A 89 -13.49 3.10 2.60
N LEU A 90 -13.33 2.63 1.36
CA LEU A 90 -12.69 1.34 1.09
C LEU A 90 -11.21 1.30 1.51
N LEU A 91 -10.46 2.39 1.27
CA LEU A 91 -9.05 2.48 1.64
C LEU A 91 -8.87 2.51 3.17
N PHE A 92 -9.66 3.33 3.86
CA PHE A 92 -9.63 3.39 5.33
C PHE A 92 -10.09 2.07 5.97
N ASN A 93 -11.17 1.47 5.47
CA ASN A 93 -11.68 0.21 6.00
C ASN A 93 -10.65 -0.90 5.93
N ARG A 94 -9.86 -0.92 4.86
CA ARG A 94 -8.79 -1.89 4.69
C ARG A 94 -7.63 -1.67 5.66
N GLU A 95 -7.17 -0.44 5.82
CA GLU A 95 -6.12 -0.14 6.80
C GLU A 95 -6.59 -0.45 8.23
N ILE A 96 -7.83 -0.09 8.56
CA ILE A 96 -8.47 -0.41 9.84
C ILE A 96 -8.54 -1.94 10.03
N LEU A 97 -9.00 -2.70 9.03
CA LEU A 97 -9.04 -4.16 9.07
C LEU A 97 -7.64 -4.74 9.33
N TYR A 98 -6.63 -4.21 8.65
CA TYR A 98 -5.25 -4.68 8.80
C TYR A 98 -4.75 -4.49 10.24
N TYR A 99 -4.87 -3.29 10.79
CA TYR A 99 -4.37 -3.00 12.14
C TYR A 99 -5.24 -3.56 13.27
N SER A 100 -6.57 -3.62 13.09
CA SER A 100 -7.49 -4.09 14.13
C SER A 100 -7.66 -5.61 14.16
N GLN A 101 -7.40 -6.31 13.05
CA GLN A 101 -7.57 -7.76 12.97
C GLN A 101 -6.28 -8.48 12.56
N ILE A 102 -5.69 -8.13 11.42
CA ILE A 102 -4.55 -8.87 10.83
C ILE A 102 -3.29 -8.76 11.71
N VAL A 103 -2.92 -7.56 12.15
CA VAL A 103 -1.74 -7.33 13.01
C VAL A 103 -1.84 -8.09 14.34
N PRO A 104 -2.97 -8.09 15.08
CA PRO A 104 -3.16 -8.95 16.24
C PRO A 104 -2.96 -10.45 15.94
N ILE A 105 -3.54 -10.95 14.85
CA ILE A 105 -3.39 -12.35 14.43
C ILE A 105 -1.92 -12.68 14.16
N TYR A 106 -1.25 -11.85 13.37
CA TYR A 106 0.17 -12.01 13.07
C TYR A 106 1.02 -11.97 14.33
N THR A 107 0.71 -11.06 15.27
CA THR A 107 1.39 -10.99 16.57
C THR A 107 1.25 -12.29 17.36
N GLU A 108 0.06 -12.89 17.40
CA GLU A 108 -0.16 -14.15 18.09
C GLU A 108 0.49 -15.34 17.37
N LEU A 109 0.49 -15.38 16.04
CA LEU A 109 1.21 -16.40 15.27
C LEU A 109 2.71 -16.35 15.56
N GLN A 110 3.32 -15.16 15.56
CA GLN A 110 4.75 -15.02 15.88
C GLN A 110 5.09 -15.51 17.30
N LYS A 111 4.21 -15.26 18.28
CA LYS A 111 4.37 -15.78 19.65
C LYS A 111 4.21 -17.29 19.71
N LYS A 112 3.17 -17.83 19.08
CA LYS A 112 2.85 -19.27 19.04
C LYS A 112 4.01 -20.09 18.49
N PHE A 113 4.58 -19.65 17.36
CA PHE A 113 5.71 -20.32 16.72
C PHE A 113 7.07 -19.89 17.25
N LYS A 114 7.11 -19.02 18.27
CA LYS A 114 8.35 -18.52 18.91
C LYS A 114 9.35 -17.98 17.88
N ILE A 115 8.85 -17.24 16.89
CA ILE A 115 9.68 -16.58 15.87
C ILE A 115 10.72 -15.72 16.59
N PRO A 116 12.02 -15.82 16.25
CA PRO A 116 13.08 -15.05 16.92
C PRO A 116 13.00 -13.56 16.58
N ASP A 117 13.49 -12.70 17.47
CA ASP A 117 13.41 -11.23 17.33
C ASP A 117 14.11 -10.68 16.06
N SER A 118 15.01 -11.44 15.46
CA SER A 118 15.65 -11.12 14.17
C SER A 118 14.74 -11.32 12.96
N LEU A 119 13.72 -12.18 13.08
CA LEU A 119 12.78 -12.53 12.01
C LEU A 119 11.37 -12.01 12.27
N LYS A 120 11.08 -11.50 13.46
CA LYS A 120 9.77 -10.90 13.77
C LYS A 120 9.50 -9.69 12.89
N CYS A 121 8.34 -9.68 12.27
CA CYS A 121 7.72 -8.45 11.77
C CYS A 121 7.27 -7.61 12.97
N GLU A 122 7.72 -6.36 12.95
CA GLU A 122 7.28 -5.32 13.88
C GLU A 122 6.23 -4.45 13.18
N PHE A 123 5.21 -4.05 13.93
CA PHE A 123 4.12 -3.18 13.47
C PHE A 123 4.00 -1.98 14.41
N ALA A 124 3.45 -0.88 13.91
CA ALA A 124 2.99 0.20 14.78
C ALA A 124 1.84 -0.31 15.66
N ARG A 125 1.86 -0.01 16.96
CA ARG A 125 0.70 -0.32 17.81
C ARG A 125 -0.51 0.50 17.36
N CYS A 126 -1.64 -0.17 17.14
CA CYS A 126 -2.93 0.50 16.96
C CYS A 126 -3.57 0.74 18.33
N PHE A 127 -3.80 2.00 18.67
CA PHE A 127 -4.45 2.39 19.93
C PHE A 127 -5.96 2.33 19.82
N ALA A 128 -6.50 2.82 18.72
CA ALA A 128 -7.91 2.80 18.42
C ALA A 128 -8.15 2.94 16.92
N ALA A 129 -9.22 2.32 16.43
CA ALA A 129 -9.66 2.43 15.05
C ALA A 129 -11.19 2.37 14.99
N LYS A 130 -11.79 3.20 14.15
CA LYS A 130 -13.24 3.24 13.96
C LYS A 130 -13.55 3.30 12.48
N ASN A 131 -14.41 2.40 12.03
CA ASN A 131 -14.92 2.34 10.67
C ASN A 131 -16.40 2.75 10.70
N GLU A 132 -16.65 4.05 10.60
CA GLU A 132 -18.00 4.61 10.44
C GLU A 132 -17.92 5.65 9.33
N TYR A 133 -18.88 5.63 8.40
CA TYR A 133 -18.90 6.57 7.28
C TYR A 133 -18.84 8.03 7.76
N TYR A 134 -17.94 8.84 7.19
CA TYR A 134 -17.57 10.21 7.63
C TYR A 134 -16.77 10.33 8.93
N ASP A 135 -16.58 9.24 9.65
CA ASP A 135 -15.93 9.19 10.96
C ASP A 135 -14.78 8.17 11.00
N GLU A 136 -14.31 7.67 9.85
CA GLU A 136 -13.23 6.69 9.75
C GLU A 136 -11.88 7.25 10.25
N ILE A 137 -11.39 6.72 11.37
CA ILE A 137 -10.18 7.18 12.05
C ILE A 137 -9.36 5.99 12.49
N ILE A 138 -8.04 6.12 12.42
CA ILE A 138 -7.08 5.19 12.99
C ILE A 138 -6.00 5.97 13.76
N ILE A 139 -5.69 5.51 14.98
CA ILE A 139 -4.69 6.08 15.86
C ILE A 139 -3.58 5.05 16.05
N LEU A 140 -2.41 5.37 15.53
CA LEU A 140 -1.23 4.51 15.51
C LEU A 140 -0.11 5.08 16.37
N GLU A 141 0.77 4.22 16.84
CA GLU A 141 2.03 4.59 17.47
C GLU A 141 2.91 5.45 16.55
N ASN A 142 3.42 6.55 17.07
CA ASN A 142 4.51 7.27 16.43
C ASN A 142 5.84 6.54 16.66
N LEU A 143 6.27 5.78 15.65
CA LEU A 143 7.48 4.94 15.70
C LEU A 143 8.80 5.71 15.85
N LYS A 144 8.79 7.05 15.75
CA LYS A 144 9.98 7.87 16.07
C LYS A 144 10.46 7.64 17.51
N ALA A 145 9.54 7.36 18.44
CA ALA A 145 9.89 7.03 19.83
C ALA A 145 10.69 5.72 19.97
N ARG A 146 10.70 4.87 18.93
CA ARG A 146 11.48 3.62 18.84
C ARG A 146 12.74 3.77 17.98
N ASP A 147 13.17 5.01 17.71
CA ASP A 147 14.32 5.35 16.85
C ASP A 147 14.16 4.92 15.38
N TYR A 148 12.91 4.79 14.90
CA TYR A 148 12.63 4.56 13.50
C TYR A 148 12.46 5.87 12.75
N SER A 149 13.06 5.97 11.58
CA SER A 149 12.95 7.13 10.70
C SER A 149 12.87 6.72 9.24
N MET A 150 12.18 7.52 8.44
CA MET A 150 12.14 7.34 6.99
C MET A 150 13.55 7.54 6.41
N CYS A 151 13.87 6.84 5.32
CA CYS A 151 15.08 7.15 4.57
C CYS A 151 14.97 8.56 3.97
N ALA A 152 16.08 9.28 3.86
CA ALA A 152 16.08 10.65 3.34
C ALA A 152 15.73 10.74 1.84
N THR A 153 15.84 9.61 1.13
CA THR A 153 15.59 9.46 -0.30
C THR A 153 14.67 8.27 -0.52
N SER A 154 13.78 8.36 -1.51
CA SER A 154 13.00 7.21 -1.96
C SER A 154 13.84 6.23 -2.76
N LEU A 155 14.91 6.70 -3.41
CA LEU A 155 15.90 5.86 -4.08
C LEU A 155 16.93 5.35 -3.06
N ILE A 156 16.70 4.17 -2.52
CA ILE A 156 17.47 3.59 -1.41
C ILE A 156 18.63 2.72 -1.91
N ASP A 157 19.67 2.58 -1.09
CA ASP A 157 20.84 1.76 -1.42
C ASP A 157 20.61 0.25 -1.20
N TYR A 158 21.62 -0.54 -1.54
CA TYR A 158 21.57 -2.00 -1.42
C TYR A 158 21.31 -2.48 0.03
N GLU A 159 21.91 -1.84 1.04
CA GLU A 159 21.75 -2.28 2.45
C GLU A 159 20.30 -2.05 2.90
N HIS A 160 19.66 -0.95 2.49
CA HIS A 160 18.25 -0.72 2.75
C HIS A 160 17.36 -1.71 2.00
N PHE A 161 17.63 -1.96 0.72
CA PHE A 161 16.91 -2.96 -0.07
C PHE A 161 16.96 -4.35 0.55
N GLU A 162 18.13 -4.77 1.04
CA GLU A 162 18.30 -6.07 1.67
C GLU A 162 17.43 -6.20 2.93
N ILE A 163 17.40 -5.16 3.78
CA ILE A 163 16.53 -5.12 4.96
C ILE A 163 15.04 -5.09 4.58
N SER A 164 14.67 -4.28 3.59
CA SER A 164 13.29 -4.21 3.08
C SER A 164 12.81 -5.57 2.57
N LEU A 165 13.62 -6.28 1.79
CA LEU A 165 13.22 -7.58 1.23
C LEU A 165 13.19 -8.69 2.27
N LYS A 166 14.04 -8.63 3.31
CA LYS A 166 13.93 -9.50 4.49
C LYS A 166 12.59 -9.30 5.18
N VAL A 167 12.24 -8.05 5.49
CA VAL A 167 10.96 -7.71 6.12
C VAL A 167 9.77 -8.12 5.24
N LEU A 168 9.87 -7.93 3.92
CA LEU A 168 8.83 -8.38 2.98
C LEU A 168 8.67 -9.90 2.98
N GLY A 169 9.77 -10.66 3.00
CA GLY A 169 9.77 -12.12 3.12
C GLY A 169 9.06 -12.58 4.39
N HIS A 170 9.35 -11.95 5.52
CA HIS A 170 8.68 -12.26 6.80
C HIS A 170 7.18 -11.89 6.77
N LEU A 171 6.83 -10.75 6.17
CA LEU A 171 5.44 -10.29 6.04
C LEU A 171 4.60 -11.25 5.20
N HIS A 172 5.12 -11.68 4.04
CA HIS A 172 4.47 -12.69 3.20
C HIS A 172 4.46 -14.06 3.91
N GLY A 173 5.52 -14.40 4.65
CA GLY A 173 5.57 -15.59 5.49
C GLY A 173 4.43 -15.66 6.50
N LEU A 174 4.09 -14.55 7.15
CA LEU A 174 2.95 -14.48 8.07
C LEU A 174 1.61 -14.81 7.40
N SER A 175 1.41 -14.37 6.16
CA SER A 175 0.22 -14.74 5.39
C SER A 175 0.12 -16.25 5.19
N TYR A 176 1.22 -16.92 4.84
CA TYR A 176 1.24 -18.37 4.64
C TYR A 176 1.09 -19.14 5.96
N VAL A 177 1.68 -18.64 7.05
CA VAL A 177 1.48 -19.22 8.38
C VAL A 177 0.01 -19.12 8.80
N LEU A 178 -0.65 -18.00 8.52
CA LEU A 178 -2.09 -17.81 8.76
C LEU A 178 -2.92 -18.80 7.91
N GLU A 179 -2.62 -18.92 6.61
CA GLU A 179 -3.30 -19.86 5.72
C GLU A 179 -3.16 -21.31 6.19
N GLU A 180 -1.97 -21.74 6.60
CA GLU A 180 -1.69 -23.11 7.01
C GLU A 180 -2.30 -23.46 8.36
N HIS A 181 -2.15 -22.56 9.35
CA HIS A 181 -2.43 -22.89 10.75
C HIS A 181 -3.73 -22.29 11.28
N ASN A 182 -4.38 -21.41 10.53
CA ASN A 182 -5.69 -20.87 10.85
C ASN A 182 -6.49 -20.53 9.58
N LYS A 183 -6.67 -21.56 8.74
CA LYS A 183 -7.37 -21.49 7.44
C LYS A 183 -8.74 -20.83 7.51
N SER A 184 -9.53 -21.10 8.56
CA SER A 184 -10.87 -20.50 8.71
C SER A 184 -10.80 -18.97 8.82
N GLN A 185 -9.84 -18.44 9.58
CA GLN A 185 -9.66 -17.00 9.71
C GLN A 185 -9.07 -16.39 8.43
N PHE A 186 -8.16 -17.11 7.77
CA PHE A 186 -7.65 -16.72 6.46
C PHE A 186 -8.79 -16.56 5.42
N GLU A 187 -9.67 -17.56 5.33
CA GLU A 187 -10.83 -17.57 4.42
C GLU A 187 -11.87 -16.47 4.75
N GLN A 188 -11.92 -15.98 5.99
CA GLN A 188 -12.74 -14.83 6.38
C GLN A 188 -12.11 -13.49 6.00
N ILE A 189 -10.77 -13.38 6.07
CA ILE A 189 -10.05 -12.13 5.85
C ILE A 189 -9.83 -11.87 4.36
N CYS A 190 -9.35 -12.87 3.60
CA CYS A 190 -8.96 -12.69 2.20
C CYS A 190 -10.06 -12.06 1.31
N PRO A 191 -11.35 -12.41 1.45
CA PRO A 191 -12.41 -11.75 0.67
C PRO A 191 -12.59 -10.26 0.95
N GLN A 192 -12.24 -9.79 2.14
CA GLN A 192 -12.29 -8.37 2.52
C GLN A 192 -11.08 -7.59 1.97
N LEU A 193 -10.05 -8.30 1.52
CA LEU A 193 -8.85 -7.77 0.87
C LEU A 193 -8.94 -7.90 -0.67
N GLY A 194 -10.16 -7.85 -1.21
CA GLY A 194 -10.45 -7.86 -2.64
C GLY A 194 -10.08 -6.55 -3.35
N ASP A 195 -10.28 -6.54 -4.67
CA ASP A 195 -9.83 -5.45 -5.55
C ASP A 195 -10.55 -4.12 -5.29
N THR A 196 -9.78 -3.07 -5.03
CA THR A 196 -10.26 -1.69 -4.89
C THR A 196 -10.61 -1.02 -6.20
N PHE A 197 -9.88 -1.33 -7.27
CA PHE A 197 -9.89 -0.53 -8.48
C PHE A 197 -11.03 -0.93 -9.42
N PHE A 198 -11.30 -2.22 -9.59
CA PHE A 198 -12.49 -2.66 -10.30
C PHE A 198 -13.79 -2.14 -9.66
N ILE A 199 -13.87 -2.17 -8.31
CA ILE A 199 -14.98 -1.59 -7.55
C ILE A 199 -15.05 -0.07 -7.73
N SER A 200 -13.90 0.62 -7.68
CA SER A 200 -13.85 2.06 -7.96
C SER A 200 -14.38 2.42 -9.36
N SER A 201 -14.18 1.56 -10.35
CA SER A 201 -14.66 1.79 -11.72
C SER A 201 -16.16 1.56 -11.94
N LEU A 202 -16.80 0.77 -11.07
CA LEU A 202 -18.23 0.44 -11.16
C LEU A 202 -19.09 1.33 -10.25
N GLU A 203 -18.57 1.72 -9.07
CA GLU A 203 -19.33 2.44 -8.04
C GLU A 203 -18.97 3.93 -7.96
N TYR A 204 -17.80 4.34 -8.44
CA TYR A 204 -17.32 5.73 -8.36
C TYR A 204 -17.14 6.30 -9.77
N ASN A 205 -17.33 7.62 -9.95
CA ASN A 205 -17.21 8.29 -11.24
C ASN A 205 -15.73 8.49 -11.62
N CYS A 206 -14.96 7.40 -11.67
CA CYS A 206 -13.51 7.35 -11.86
C CYS A 206 -13.08 7.44 -13.33
N SER A 207 -13.82 8.16 -14.17
CA SER A 207 -13.40 8.41 -15.55
C SER A 207 -12.04 9.13 -15.64
N GLY A 208 -11.71 9.94 -14.63
CA GLY A 208 -10.43 10.65 -14.53
C GLY A 208 -9.21 9.73 -14.44
N ILE A 209 -9.24 8.65 -13.64
CA ILE A 209 -8.08 7.75 -13.55
C ILE A 209 -7.87 6.95 -14.86
N LEU A 210 -8.95 6.62 -15.58
CA LEU A 210 -8.86 5.96 -16.87
C LEU A 210 -8.29 6.90 -17.95
N GLU A 211 -8.71 8.17 -17.97
CA GLU A 211 -8.15 9.18 -18.88
C GLU A 211 -6.69 9.48 -18.52
N PHE A 212 -6.36 9.60 -17.24
CA PHE A 212 -4.99 9.71 -16.75
C PHE A 212 -4.14 8.57 -17.30
N GLY A 213 -4.58 7.31 -17.15
CA GLY A 213 -3.85 6.15 -17.67
C GLY A 213 -3.58 6.24 -19.17
N LYS A 214 -4.55 6.72 -19.97
CA LYS A 214 -4.36 6.95 -21.41
C LYS A 214 -3.32 8.04 -21.70
N LYS A 215 -3.39 9.17 -20.99
CA LYS A 215 -2.42 10.27 -21.13
C LYS A 215 -1.02 9.82 -20.71
N ALA A 216 -0.92 9.15 -19.58
CA ALA A 216 0.31 8.60 -19.03
C ALA A 216 0.95 7.60 -19.98
N MET A 217 0.16 6.70 -20.58
CA MET A 217 0.61 5.79 -21.63
C MET A 217 1.23 6.54 -22.82
N ASN A 218 0.52 7.53 -23.37
CA ASN A 218 1.01 8.30 -24.51
C ASN A 218 2.31 9.06 -24.19
N LYS A 219 2.40 9.64 -23.00
CA LYS A 219 3.62 10.27 -22.49
C LYS A 219 4.76 9.27 -22.35
N TYR A 220 4.49 8.09 -21.82
CA TYR A 220 5.49 7.03 -21.67
C TYR A 220 6.04 6.58 -23.02
N LEU A 221 5.17 6.23 -23.96
CA LEU A 221 5.55 5.79 -25.31
C LEU A 221 6.36 6.85 -26.07
N SER A 222 6.01 8.13 -25.92
CA SER A 222 6.74 9.23 -26.57
C SER A 222 8.10 9.56 -25.93
N ALA A 223 8.35 9.11 -24.70
CA ALA A 223 9.63 9.28 -24.02
C ALA A 223 10.66 8.19 -24.36
N ILE A 224 10.20 7.02 -24.82
CA ILE A 224 11.05 5.90 -25.24
C ILE A 224 11.83 6.29 -26.51
N LYS A 225 13.16 6.10 -26.48
CA LYS A 225 14.06 6.41 -27.61
C LYS A 225 14.14 5.28 -28.63
N ASN A 226 14.04 4.02 -28.18
CA ASN A 226 14.14 2.84 -29.04
C ASN A 226 12.75 2.42 -29.55
N ASN A 227 12.54 2.44 -30.87
CA ASN A 227 11.28 2.03 -31.49
C ASN A 227 10.90 0.58 -31.20
N ASP A 228 11.87 -0.33 -31.06
CA ASP A 228 11.59 -1.73 -30.74
C ASP A 228 11.00 -1.85 -29.32
N HIS A 229 11.45 -1.01 -28.39
CA HIS A 229 10.89 -0.95 -27.04
C HIS A 229 9.48 -0.36 -27.04
N VAL A 230 9.19 0.62 -27.91
CA VAL A 230 7.82 1.16 -28.07
C VAL A 230 6.87 0.06 -28.51
N GLU A 231 7.25 -0.72 -29.52
CA GLU A 231 6.42 -1.81 -30.04
C GLU A 231 6.22 -2.91 -28.99
N MET A 232 7.27 -3.24 -28.24
CA MET A 232 7.18 -4.17 -27.13
C MET A 232 6.18 -3.71 -26.07
N VAL A 233 6.25 -2.46 -25.61
CA VAL A 233 5.33 -1.91 -24.61
C VAL A 233 3.89 -1.95 -25.13
N ARG A 234 3.67 -1.53 -26.39
CA ARG A 234 2.34 -1.62 -27.02
C ARG A 234 1.81 -3.04 -27.05
N LYS A 235 2.65 -4.02 -27.38
CA LYS A 235 2.27 -5.43 -27.44
C LYS A 235 1.98 -6.02 -26.07
N ALA A 236 2.73 -5.61 -25.03
CA ALA A 236 2.55 -6.10 -23.67
C ALA A 236 1.28 -5.55 -23.00
N ILE A 237 0.96 -4.28 -23.24
CA ILE A 237 -0.15 -3.57 -22.59
C ILE A 237 -1.43 -3.63 -23.43
N GLY A 238 -1.28 -3.73 -24.76
CA GLY A 238 -2.38 -3.58 -25.70
C GLY A 238 -2.84 -2.12 -25.82
N GLU A 239 -3.94 -1.93 -26.55
CA GLU A 239 -4.53 -0.59 -26.79
C GLU A 239 -5.54 -0.18 -25.70
N ASN A 240 -5.88 -1.09 -24.78
CA ASN A 240 -6.87 -0.86 -23.73
C ASN A 240 -6.21 -0.82 -22.35
N PRO A 241 -6.14 0.36 -21.69
CA PRO A 241 -5.54 0.47 -20.35
C PRO A 241 -6.28 -0.35 -19.29
N GLY A 242 -7.54 -0.76 -19.52
CA GLY A 242 -8.27 -1.66 -18.62
C GLY A 242 -7.67 -3.07 -18.55
N VAL A 243 -6.99 -3.53 -19.61
CA VAL A 243 -6.29 -4.84 -19.62
C VAL A 243 -5.09 -4.84 -18.68
N VAL A 244 -4.39 -3.71 -18.62
CA VAL A 244 -3.26 -3.50 -17.72
C VAL A 244 -3.69 -3.57 -16.27
N LEU A 245 -4.74 -2.82 -15.92
CA LEU A 245 -5.32 -2.83 -14.58
C LEU A 245 -5.79 -4.24 -14.21
N LYS A 246 -6.48 -4.93 -15.12
CA LYS A 246 -6.91 -6.32 -14.90
C LYS A 246 -5.72 -7.23 -14.61
N HIS A 247 -4.66 -7.16 -15.40
CA HIS A 247 -3.46 -7.98 -15.15
C HIS A 247 -2.87 -7.61 -13.79
N PHE A 248 -2.58 -6.33 -13.56
CA PHE A 248 -2.01 -5.84 -12.29
C PHE A 248 -2.73 -6.35 -11.03
N PHE A 249 -4.06 -6.46 -11.06
CA PHE A 249 -4.86 -6.88 -9.90
C PHE A 249 -5.17 -8.37 -9.85
N GLU A 250 -5.32 -9.05 -11.00
CA GLU A 250 -5.84 -10.41 -11.04
C GLU A 250 -4.77 -11.46 -11.37
N SER A 251 -3.63 -11.10 -11.94
CA SER A 251 -2.63 -12.07 -12.39
C SER A 251 -1.78 -12.67 -11.27
N GLY A 252 -1.05 -13.72 -11.65
CA GLY A 252 -0.07 -14.38 -10.81
C GLY A 252 -0.62 -15.54 -9.97
N HIS A 253 0.23 -16.54 -9.79
CA HIS A 253 -0.14 -17.82 -9.17
C HIS A 253 0.36 -17.95 -7.74
N LYS A 254 1.39 -17.17 -7.38
CA LYS A 254 2.02 -17.21 -6.05
C LYS A 254 1.49 -16.06 -5.19
N ARG A 255 0.32 -16.29 -4.57
CA ARG A 255 -0.43 -15.24 -3.86
C ARG A 255 -0.20 -15.27 -2.35
N CYS A 256 -0.32 -14.11 -1.72
CA CYS A 256 -0.34 -13.92 -0.28
C CYS A 256 -1.05 -12.61 0.06
N ILE A 257 -1.31 -12.33 1.34
CA ILE A 257 -1.72 -11.02 1.82
C ILE A 257 -0.51 -10.08 1.67
N CYS A 258 -0.50 -9.35 0.56
CA CYS A 258 0.51 -8.35 0.22
C CYS A 258 0.19 -7.02 0.90
N HIS A 259 1.22 -6.20 1.13
CA HIS A 259 1.09 -4.81 1.55
C HIS A 259 0.38 -3.95 0.50
N GLY A 260 0.71 -4.16 -0.78
CA GLY A 260 0.11 -3.52 -1.96
C GLY A 260 0.51 -2.08 -2.23
N ASP A 261 1.47 -1.56 -1.46
CA ASP A 261 2.11 -0.25 -1.67
C ASP A 261 3.49 -0.25 -0.99
N TYR A 262 4.28 -1.29 -1.29
CA TYR A 262 5.53 -1.57 -0.58
C TYR A 262 6.73 -0.86 -1.22
N TRP A 263 6.99 0.39 -0.82
CA TRP A 263 8.11 1.19 -1.32
C TRP A 263 8.76 2.00 -0.21
N ALA A 264 9.94 2.60 -0.48
CA ALA A 264 10.80 3.20 0.54
C ALA A 264 10.11 4.24 1.45
N ASN A 265 9.19 5.05 0.93
CA ASN A 265 8.51 6.07 1.77
C ASN A 265 7.50 5.47 2.74
N ASN A 266 7.02 4.25 2.49
CA ASN A 266 6.16 3.50 3.39
C ASN A 266 6.97 2.59 4.33
N LEU A 267 8.30 2.74 4.38
CA LEU A 267 9.19 2.02 5.28
C LEU A 267 9.90 2.99 6.22
N LEU A 268 9.80 2.73 7.52
CA LEU A 268 10.70 3.35 8.49
C LEU A 268 11.83 2.40 8.85
N PHE A 269 13.04 2.92 8.91
CA PHE A 269 14.25 2.16 9.22
C PHE A 269 14.79 2.53 10.59
N LYS A 270 15.36 1.55 11.28
CA LYS A 270 16.18 1.75 12.47
C LYS A 270 17.64 1.53 12.11
N TYR A 271 18.53 2.36 12.67
CA TYR A 271 19.94 2.38 12.30
C TYR A 271 20.84 2.01 13.47
N LYS A 272 21.97 1.37 13.14
CA LYS A 272 23.12 1.22 14.02
C LYS A 272 24.38 1.49 13.21
N ASP A 273 25.25 2.35 13.71
CA ASP A 273 26.49 2.75 13.01
C ASP A 273 26.22 3.25 11.57
N ASN A 274 25.13 4.02 11.39
CA ASN A 274 24.61 4.51 10.10
C ASN A 274 24.16 3.44 9.09
N LYS A 275 24.00 2.19 9.52
CA LYS A 275 23.49 1.09 8.69
C LYS A 275 22.08 0.70 9.10
N PRO A 276 21.17 0.46 8.13
CA PRO A 276 19.83 -0.03 8.46
C PRO A 276 19.94 -1.44 9.06
N ILE A 277 19.30 -1.64 10.21
CA ILE A 277 19.28 -2.94 10.90
C ILE A 277 17.89 -3.55 10.99
N LYS A 278 16.84 -2.74 10.87
CA LYS A 278 15.43 -3.15 10.87
C LYS A 278 14.61 -2.17 10.04
N ALA A 279 13.48 -2.63 9.52
CA ALA A 279 12.47 -1.78 8.92
C ALA A 279 11.06 -2.16 9.43
N ILE A 280 10.16 -1.18 9.44
CA ILE A 280 8.74 -1.36 9.73
C ILE A 280 7.93 -0.77 8.58
N PRO A 281 7.06 -1.57 7.92
CA PRO A 281 6.12 -1.07 6.94
C PRO A 281 4.96 -0.29 7.58
N LEU A 282 4.49 0.72 6.86
CA LEU A 282 3.40 1.61 7.20
C LEU A 282 2.38 1.68 6.05
N ASP A 283 1.18 2.17 6.34
CA ASP A 283 0.15 2.45 5.33
C ASP A 283 -0.35 1.22 4.54
N PHE A 284 -1.10 0.36 5.24
CA PHE A 284 -1.67 -0.87 4.68
C PHE A 284 -3.00 -0.64 3.92
N GLN A 285 -3.29 0.59 3.49
CA GLN A 285 -4.54 0.95 2.82
C GLN A 285 -4.74 0.29 1.44
N ASN A 286 -3.68 -0.28 0.87
CA ASN A 286 -3.67 -1.00 -0.42
C ASN A 286 -3.46 -2.52 -0.27
N SER A 287 -3.47 -3.05 0.95
CA SER A 287 -3.24 -4.48 1.21
C SER A 287 -4.26 -5.41 0.55
N ARG A 288 -3.76 -6.39 -0.20
CA ARG A 288 -4.60 -7.26 -1.02
C ARG A 288 -4.10 -8.67 -1.01
N TYR A 289 -5.01 -9.62 -1.20
CA TYR A 289 -4.64 -10.99 -1.49
C TYR A 289 -4.29 -11.13 -2.98
N MET A 290 -3.02 -11.00 -3.32
CA MET A 290 -2.52 -10.95 -4.70
C MET A 290 -1.14 -11.59 -4.84
N SER A 291 -0.61 -11.63 -6.07
CA SER A 291 0.74 -12.14 -6.32
C SER A 291 1.77 -11.43 -5.46
N LEU A 292 2.66 -12.19 -4.82
CA LEU A 292 3.81 -11.66 -4.08
C LEU A 292 4.73 -10.78 -4.95
N ALA A 293 4.66 -10.94 -6.27
CA ALA A 293 5.44 -10.15 -7.22
C ALA A 293 5.03 -8.66 -7.18
N ASN A 294 3.80 -8.34 -6.77
CA ASN A 294 3.32 -6.96 -6.66
C ASN A 294 4.22 -6.13 -5.75
N ASP A 295 4.40 -6.56 -4.49
CA ASP A 295 5.21 -5.80 -3.53
C ASP A 295 6.69 -5.75 -3.91
N PHE A 296 7.21 -6.82 -4.52
CA PHE A 296 8.58 -6.84 -5.04
C PHE A 296 8.76 -5.79 -6.15
N PHE A 297 7.85 -5.74 -7.12
CA PHE A 297 7.90 -4.74 -8.20
C PHE A 297 7.61 -3.33 -7.70
N TYR A 298 6.74 -3.12 -6.71
CA TYR A 298 6.56 -1.82 -6.05
C TYR A 298 7.88 -1.28 -5.50
N LEU A 299 8.60 -2.10 -4.73
CA LEU A 299 9.86 -1.67 -4.14
C LEU A 299 10.91 -1.41 -5.21
N ILE A 300 11.08 -2.35 -6.16
CA ILE A 300 12.07 -2.22 -7.21
C ILE A 300 11.76 -1.02 -8.12
N ALA A 301 10.54 -0.86 -8.60
CA ALA A 301 10.21 0.21 -9.55
C ALA A 301 10.34 1.60 -8.92
N LEU A 302 9.85 1.77 -7.68
CA LEU A 302 9.75 3.09 -7.06
C LEU A 302 10.95 3.48 -6.21
N SER A 303 11.77 2.51 -5.79
CA SER A 303 12.82 2.74 -4.79
C SER A 303 14.24 2.44 -5.27
N SER A 304 14.45 1.95 -6.49
CA SER A 304 15.78 1.62 -7.01
C SER A 304 16.28 2.60 -8.06
N ASP A 305 17.60 2.76 -8.14
CA ASP A 305 18.26 3.32 -9.31
C ASP A 305 18.63 2.22 -10.33
N THR A 306 19.01 2.67 -11.53
CA THR A 306 19.41 1.80 -12.65
C THR A 306 20.61 0.92 -12.30
N LYS A 307 21.59 1.43 -11.54
CA LYS A 307 22.81 0.70 -11.19
C LYS A 307 22.48 -0.47 -10.27
N LEU A 308 21.63 -0.26 -9.28
CA LEU A 308 21.20 -1.28 -8.33
C LEU A 308 20.41 -2.38 -9.05
N ARG A 309 19.43 -2.02 -9.89
CA ARG A 309 18.66 -3.01 -10.67
C ARG A 309 19.55 -3.88 -11.54
N ARG A 310 20.40 -3.26 -12.37
CA ARG A 310 21.26 -4.01 -13.32
C ARG A 310 22.27 -4.93 -12.65
N ASN A 311 22.76 -4.57 -11.46
CA ASN A 311 23.78 -5.35 -10.76
C ASN A 311 23.20 -6.35 -9.75
N HIS A 312 21.99 -6.12 -9.23
CA HIS A 312 21.51 -6.81 -8.03
C HIS A 312 20.08 -7.37 -8.11
N PHE A 313 19.29 -7.14 -9.17
CA PHE A 313 17.88 -7.57 -9.23
C PHE A 313 17.66 -9.03 -8.80
N TRP A 314 18.36 -9.99 -9.42
CA TRP A 314 18.20 -11.40 -9.08
C TRP A 314 18.74 -11.76 -7.70
N LYS A 315 19.83 -11.13 -7.28
CA LYS A 315 20.39 -11.33 -5.94
C LYS A 315 19.43 -10.83 -4.85
N LEU A 316 18.73 -9.72 -5.11
CA LEU A 316 17.70 -9.19 -4.22
C LEU A 316 16.48 -10.13 -4.16
N LEU A 317 16.12 -10.75 -5.28
CA LEU A 317 15.09 -11.77 -5.29
C LEU A 317 15.50 -13.01 -4.47
N ASP A 318 16.77 -13.42 -4.55
CA ASP A 318 17.31 -14.51 -3.73
C ASP A 318 17.22 -14.14 -2.23
N VAL A 319 17.60 -12.91 -1.85
CA VAL A 319 17.44 -12.41 -0.47
C VAL A 319 16.00 -12.53 0.01
N TYR A 320 15.02 -12.10 -0.80
CA TYR A 320 13.60 -12.23 -0.46
C TYR A 320 13.20 -13.69 -0.21
N HIS A 321 13.59 -14.60 -1.12
CA HIS A 321 13.24 -16.02 -1.03
C HIS A 321 13.88 -16.69 0.19
N GLU A 322 15.17 -16.43 0.42
CA GLU A 322 15.91 -16.95 1.59
C GLU A 322 15.24 -16.51 2.89
N SER A 323 14.83 -15.24 2.98
CA SER A 323 14.16 -14.68 4.16
C SER A 323 12.78 -15.31 4.39
N LEU A 324 12.01 -15.48 3.31
CA LEU A 324 10.71 -16.17 3.37
C LEU A 324 10.89 -17.63 3.81
N SER A 325 11.86 -18.33 3.24
CA SER A 325 12.17 -19.72 3.56
C SER A 325 12.60 -19.88 5.02
N GLU A 326 13.51 -19.02 5.48
CA GLU A 326 13.96 -19.02 6.87
C GLU A 326 12.77 -18.79 7.82
N PHE A 327 11.95 -17.77 7.57
CA PHE A 327 10.77 -17.47 8.39
C PHE A 327 9.79 -18.65 8.47
N LEU A 328 9.43 -19.25 7.35
CA LEU A 328 8.49 -20.38 7.30
C LEU A 328 9.01 -21.62 8.01
N SER A 329 10.32 -21.85 7.99
CA SER A 329 10.94 -23.00 8.67
C SER A 329 10.69 -22.97 10.19
N PHE A 330 10.66 -21.78 10.82
CA PHE A 330 10.33 -21.64 12.25
C PHE A 330 8.86 -21.99 12.56
N ALA A 331 7.97 -21.86 11.58
CA ALA A 331 6.57 -22.28 11.69
C ALA A 331 6.36 -23.76 11.28
N GLY A 332 7.44 -24.50 10.98
CA GLY A 332 7.38 -25.88 10.52
C GLY A 332 6.82 -26.04 9.11
N ILE A 333 6.93 -25.01 8.27
CA ILE A 333 6.41 -24.98 6.90
C ILE A 333 7.59 -25.04 5.92
N ASP A 334 7.52 -25.96 4.96
CA ASP A 334 8.44 -25.98 3.82
C ASP A 334 8.00 -24.94 2.79
N VAL A 335 8.88 -23.99 2.46
CA VAL A 335 8.63 -22.93 1.47
C VAL A 335 8.25 -23.50 0.10
N ASN A 336 8.75 -24.69 -0.24
CA ASN A 336 8.47 -25.35 -1.53
C ASN A 336 7.00 -25.73 -1.70
N LYS A 337 6.22 -25.79 -0.60
CA LYS A 337 4.76 -25.94 -0.66
C LYS A 337 4.08 -24.76 -1.35
N TYR A 338 4.64 -23.57 -1.20
CA TYR A 338 4.07 -22.32 -1.70
C TYR A 338 4.80 -21.83 -2.94
N CYS A 339 6.12 -21.65 -2.85
CA CYS A 339 6.91 -21.04 -3.90
C CYS A 339 8.38 -21.46 -3.81
N THR A 340 8.79 -22.41 -4.66
CA THR A 340 10.22 -22.68 -4.89
C THR A 340 10.92 -21.46 -5.50
N LEU A 341 12.23 -21.36 -5.39
CA LEU A 341 12.99 -20.25 -5.98
C LEU A 341 12.80 -20.16 -7.52
N GLU A 342 12.71 -21.31 -8.20
CA GLU A 342 12.49 -21.34 -9.65
C GLU A 342 11.07 -20.94 -10.05
N GLU A 343 10.07 -21.33 -9.27
CA GLU A 343 8.70 -20.81 -9.45
C GLU A 343 8.64 -19.32 -9.16
N LEU A 344 9.35 -18.82 -8.14
CA LEU A 344 9.44 -17.39 -7.85
C LEU A 344 10.05 -16.62 -9.02
N LYS A 345 11.17 -17.08 -9.57
CA LYS A 345 11.77 -16.47 -10.77
C LYS A 345 10.84 -16.51 -11.97
N THR A 346 10.02 -17.55 -12.09
CA THR A 346 9.01 -17.66 -13.15
C THR A 346 7.89 -16.65 -12.95
N GLU A 347 7.32 -16.59 -11.73
CA GLU A 347 6.30 -15.60 -11.34
C GLU A 347 6.81 -14.18 -11.60
N ILE A 348 8.04 -13.83 -11.19
CA ILE A 348 8.61 -12.49 -11.43
C ILE A 348 8.71 -12.16 -12.92
N ARG A 349 9.05 -13.12 -13.79
CA ARG A 349 9.09 -12.89 -15.25
C ARG A 349 7.70 -12.73 -15.84
N GLU A 350 6.76 -13.57 -15.43
CA GLU A 350 5.36 -13.52 -15.89
C GLU A 350 4.64 -12.26 -15.41
N GLN A 351 5.04 -11.72 -14.25
CA GLN A 351 4.44 -10.57 -13.59
C GLN A 351 5.20 -9.26 -13.84
N ALA A 352 6.21 -9.23 -14.71
CA ALA A 352 6.99 -8.02 -15.02
C ALA A 352 6.14 -6.83 -15.50
N ILE A 353 4.94 -7.11 -16.00
CA ILE A 353 3.99 -6.09 -16.48
C ILE A 353 3.47 -5.21 -15.34
N ILE A 354 3.50 -5.72 -14.10
CA ILE A 354 3.23 -4.92 -12.90
C ILE A 354 4.22 -3.75 -12.81
N GLY A 355 5.52 -4.03 -12.93
CA GLY A 355 6.55 -3.00 -12.90
C GLY A 355 6.35 -1.96 -14.00
N LEU A 356 6.14 -2.41 -15.24
CA LEU A 356 5.87 -1.51 -16.37
C LEU A 356 4.60 -0.65 -16.16
N THR A 357 3.58 -1.21 -15.53
CA THR A 357 2.35 -0.48 -15.17
C THR A 357 2.62 0.61 -14.16
N LEU A 358 3.40 0.31 -13.10
CA LEU A 358 3.81 1.29 -12.12
C LEU A 358 4.58 2.42 -12.79
N ASP A 359 5.49 2.10 -13.69
CA ASP A 359 6.27 3.12 -14.38
C ASP A 359 5.40 4.09 -15.17
N ILE A 360 4.44 3.54 -15.91
CA ILE A 360 3.53 4.34 -16.73
C ILE A 360 2.66 5.22 -15.84
N LEU A 361 2.09 4.68 -14.76
CA LEU A 361 1.11 5.40 -13.96
C LEU A 361 1.75 6.33 -12.92
N VAL A 362 2.90 5.97 -12.37
CA VAL A 362 3.48 6.62 -11.18
C VAL A 362 4.59 7.60 -11.55
N LEU A 363 5.50 7.26 -12.49
CA LEU A 363 6.60 8.15 -12.86
C LEU A 363 6.16 9.54 -13.32
N PRO A 364 5.07 9.72 -14.09
CA PRO A 364 4.62 11.06 -14.49
C PRO A 364 4.28 11.97 -13.31
N VAL A 365 3.81 11.39 -12.19
CA VAL A 365 3.49 12.13 -10.96
C VAL A 365 4.77 12.43 -10.17
N PHE A 366 5.65 11.42 -10.04
CA PHE A 366 6.86 11.53 -9.22
C PHE A 366 7.95 12.42 -9.82
N THR A 367 7.95 12.57 -11.13
CA THR A 367 8.91 13.42 -11.87
C THR A 367 8.33 14.79 -12.21
N SER A 368 7.13 15.10 -11.71
CA SER A 368 6.48 16.40 -11.87
C SER A 368 7.00 17.39 -10.84
N ASP A 369 7.25 18.64 -11.28
CA ASP A 369 7.55 19.75 -10.36
C ASP A 369 6.29 20.26 -9.62
N GLU A 370 5.11 19.88 -10.10
CA GLU A 370 3.82 20.20 -9.48
C GLU A 370 3.35 19.02 -8.63
N VAL A 371 3.14 19.27 -7.34
CA VAL A 371 2.51 18.33 -6.40
C VAL A 371 1.00 18.35 -6.64
N ILE A 372 0.45 17.20 -7.02
CA ILE A 372 -0.98 16.98 -7.22
C ILE A 372 -1.49 15.93 -6.23
N GLU A 373 -2.67 16.16 -5.67
CA GLU A 373 -3.30 15.19 -4.78
C GLU A 373 -3.96 14.07 -5.58
N LEU A 374 -4.01 12.85 -5.03
CA LEU A 374 -4.52 11.69 -5.76
C LEU A 374 -5.99 11.88 -6.16
N TYR A 375 -6.82 12.46 -5.28
CA TYR A 375 -8.23 12.73 -5.58
C TYR A 375 -8.41 13.68 -6.77
N GLU A 376 -7.44 14.56 -7.05
CA GLU A 376 -7.51 15.48 -8.20
C GLU A 376 -7.34 14.71 -9.51
N ILE A 377 -6.43 13.74 -9.55
CA ILE A 377 -6.25 12.82 -10.69
C ILE A 377 -7.54 12.02 -10.92
N PHE A 378 -8.14 11.48 -9.85
CA PHE A 378 -9.41 10.77 -9.94
C PHE A 378 -10.56 11.67 -10.43
N ALA A 379 -10.52 12.97 -10.11
CA ALA A 379 -11.44 13.98 -10.60
C ALA A 379 -11.13 14.50 -12.02
N GLY A 380 -10.13 13.94 -12.71
CA GLY A 380 -9.75 14.32 -14.07
C GLY A 380 -8.90 15.60 -14.16
N LYS A 381 -8.27 16.00 -13.07
CA LYS A 381 -7.31 17.11 -13.03
C LYS A 381 -5.90 16.54 -13.05
N TYR A 382 -5.05 17.09 -13.90
CA TYR A 382 -3.66 16.66 -14.06
C TYR A 382 -2.73 17.87 -13.95
N PRO A 383 -1.44 17.65 -13.65
CA PRO A 383 -0.44 18.72 -13.67
C PRO A 383 -0.49 19.53 -14.98
N LYS A 384 -0.30 20.85 -14.91
CA LYS A 384 -0.40 21.73 -16.09
C LYS A 384 0.59 21.36 -17.19
N ASN A 385 1.74 20.83 -16.78
CA ASN A 385 2.83 20.40 -17.64
C ASN A 385 2.91 18.87 -17.74
N PHE A 386 1.79 18.17 -17.57
CA PHE A 386 1.78 16.71 -17.58
C PHE A 386 2.43 16.13 -18.84
N ASP A 387 2.19 16.73 -20.01
CA ASP A 387 2.74 16.24 -21.28
C ASP A 387 4.23 16.55 -21.50
N ILE A 388 4.87 17.33 -20.61
CA ILE A 388 6.30 17.66 -20.71
C ILE A 388 7.14 16.43 -20.32
N ILE A 389 8.05 16.05 -21.22
CA ILE A 389 9.08 15.03 -20.98
C ILE A 389 10.36 15.75 -20.56
N ASN A 390 10.60 15.83 -19.25
CA ASN A 390 11.87 16.29 -18.70
C ASN A 390 12.95 15.19 -18.77
N GLU A 391 14.21 15.56 -18.51
CA GLU A 391 15.34 14.64 -18.67
C GLU A 391 15.34 13.51 -17.64
N ASP A 392 14.90 13.77 -16.40
CA ASP A 392 14.79 12.73 -15.35
C ASP A 392 13.76 11.67 -15.76
N TYR A 393 12.54 12.10 -16.15
CA TYR A 393 11.50 11.21 -16.66
C TYR A 393 11.98 10.42 -17.88
N ARG A 394 12.60 11.09 -18.88
CA ARG A 394 13.12 10.42 -20.07
C ARG A 394 14.17 9.37 -19.72
N THR A 395 15.08 9.69 -18.81
CA THR A 395 16.15 8.78 -18.39
C THR A 395 15.55 7.55 -17.71
N ARG A 396 14.68 7.74 -16.72
CA ARG A 396 14.03 6.64 -15.99
C ARG A 396 13.21 5.73 -16.92
N VAL A 397 12.38 6.30 -17.79
CA VAL A 397 11.60 5.51 -18.77
C VAL A 397 12.49 4.62 -19.63
N ASN A 398 13.58 5.17 -20.16
CA ASN A 398 14.46 4.40 -21.06
C ASN A 398 15.29 3.36 -20.30
N ASP A 399 15.71 3.65 -19.07
CA ASP A 399 16.42 2.67 -18.25
C ASP A 399 15.50 1.52 -17.85
N MET A 400 14.28 1.81 -17.38
CA MET A 400 13.36 0.78 -16.88
C MET A 400 12.82 -0.11 -18.00
N VAL A 401 12.40 0.47 -19.13
CA VAL A 401 11.98 -0.35 -20.29
C VAL A 401 13.11 -1.26 -20.77
N THR A 402 14.36 -0.78 -20.73
CA THR A 402 15.54 -1.59 -21.08
C THR A 402 15.78 -2.68 -20.05
N ASP A 403 15.65 -2.37 -18.77
CA ASP A 403 15.81 -3.35 -17.69
C ASP A 403 14.77 -4.46 -17.82
N TYR A 404 13.50 -4.14 -18.11
CA TYR A 404 12.47 -5.14 -18.32
C TYR A 404 12.68 -5.99 -19.58
N VAL A 405 13.24 -5.43 -20.66
CA VAL A 405 13.70 -6.22 -21.81
C VAL A 405 14.74 -7.27 -21.38
N HIS A 406 15.66 -6.90 -20.49
CA HIS A 406 16.74 -7.77 -20.04
C HIS A 406 16.33 -8.79 -18.97
N PHE A 407 15.33 -8.50 -18.14
CA PHE A 407 14.89 -9.42 -17.07
C PHE A 407 14.16 -10.68 -17.56
N GLY A 408 13.87 -10.78 -18.85
CA GLY A 408 13.45 -12.02 -19.50
C GLY A 408 12.26 -11.80 -20.43
N PRO A 409 12.06 -12.69 -21.41
CA PRO A 409 11.03 -12.53 -22.42
C PRO A 409 9.67 -12.46 -21.75
N TRP A 410 9.01 -11.32 -21.89
CA TRP A 410 7.60 -11.16 -21.62
C TRP A 410 6.87 -12.33 -22.27
N VAL A 411 6.31 -13.23 -21.47
CA VAL A 411 5.17 -13.98 -21.95
C VAL A 411 4.12 -12.92 -22.13
N ILE A 412 3.97 -12.46 -23.38
CA ILE A 412 2.87 -11.60 -23.79
C ILE A 412 1.67 -12.49 -23.60
N VAL A 413 1.05 -12.34 -22.44
CA VAL A 413 -0.22 -12.95 -22.10
C VAL A 413 -1.22 -12.26 -23.02
N GLY A 414 -1.30 -12.76 -24.26
CA GLY A 414 -2.31 -12.33 -25.22
C GLY A 414 -3.69 -12.48 -24.58
N HIS A 415 -4.69 -11.81 -25.16
CA HIS A 415 -6.07 -11.80 -24.67
C HIS A 415 -6.63 -13.18 -24.26
N ASP A 416 -6.09 -14.27 -24.83
CA ASP A 416 -6.51 -15.66 -24.62
C ASP A 416 -5.99 -16.33 -23.33
N HIS A 417 -5.13 -15.67 -22.56
CA HIS A 417 -4.56 -16.22 -21.31
C HIS A 417 -5.04 -15.49 -20.04
N ALA A 418 -6.00 -14.56 -20.17
CA ALA A 418 -6.69 -14.05 -19.00
C ALA A 418 -7.50 -15.20 -18.35
N PRO A 419 -7.39 -15.43 -17.02
CA PRO A 419 -8.20 -16.43 -16.36
C PRO A 419 -9.68 -16.15 -16.63
N SER A 420 -10.41 -17.21 -16.98
CA SER A 420 -11.83 -17.17 -17.35
C SER A 420 -12.77 -16.86 -16.19
N ALA A 421 -12.24 -16.79 -14.97
CA ALA A 421 -12.92 -16.40 -13.74
C ALA A 421 -12.06 -15.39 -12.96
N PRO A 422 -12.67 -14.44 -12.24
CA PRO A 422 -11.91 -13.55 -11.35
C PRO A 422 -11.14 -14.40 -10.33
N LEU A 423 -9.82 -14.29 -10.33
CA LEU A 423 -8.93 -14.91 -9.34
C LEU A 423 -8.98 -14.19 -7.98
N CYS A 424 -9.68 -13.06 -7.94
CA CYS A 424 -9.98 -12.30 -6.73
C CYS A 424 -11.35 -12.70 -6.20
N TYR A 425 -11.46 -12.86 -4.88
CA TYR A 425 -12.76 -12.97 -4.22
C TYR A 425 -13.59 -11.71 -4.50
N PRO A 426 -14.83 -11.82 -5.01
CA PRO A 426 -15.72 -10.69 -5.04
C PRO A 426 -15.91 -10.19 -3.60
N VAL A 427 -15.80 -8.87 -3.39
CA VAL A 427 -16.02 -8.28 -2.07
C VAL A 427 -17.46 -8.56 -1.66
N ALA A 428 -17.64 -9.33 -0.59
CA ALA A 428 -18.95 -9.56 0.00
C ALA A 428 -19.33 -8.29 0.78
N TYR A 429 -20.09 -7.40 0.15
CA TYR A 429 -20.85 -6.41 0.91
C TYR A 429 -21.97 -7.15 1.63
N SER A 430 -21.95 -7.15 2.96
CA SER A 430 -23.17 -7.40 3.70
C SER A 430 -24.11 -6.23 3.45
N GLU A 431 -25.20 -6.45 2.74
CA GLU A 431 -26.42 -5.66 2.90
C GLU A 431 -26.91 -5.86 4.34
N ALA A 432 -26.30 -5.13 5.27
CA ALA A 432 -26.68 -5.13 6.68
C ALA A 432 -26.92 -3.68 7.11
N SER A 433 -27.93 -3.06 6.52
CA SER A 433 -28.52 -1.83 7.05
C SER A 433 -30.04 -1.91 7.24
N GLU A 434 -30.67 -3.08 7.09
CA GLU A 434 -32.08 -3.27 7.46
C GLU A 434 -32.20 -4.59 8.25
N ASP A 435 -32.95 -4.55 9.36
CA ASP A 435 -33.25 -5.65 10.29
C ASP A 435 -32.21 -6.06 11.36
N LEU A 436 -31.85 -5.12 12.24
CA LEU A 436 -31.60 -5.45 13.66
C LEU A 436 -32.81 -5.02 14.50
N LYS A 437 -33.78 -5.94 14.67
CA LYS A 437 -34.80 -5.80 15.71
C LYS A 437 -34.15 -5.97 17.09
N PRO A 438 -34.50 -5.14 18.10
CA PRO A 438 -33.91 -5.22 19.42
C PRO A 438 -34.27 -6.55 20.08
N ILE A 439 -33.24 -7.27 20.54
CA ILE A 439 -33.37 -8.46 21.38
C ILE A 439 -34.01 -8.02 22.70
N ALA A 440 -35.23 -8.51 22.96
CA ALA A 440 -35.92 -8.32 24.22
C ALA A 440 -35.10 -8.93 25.38
N ARG A 441 -34.96 -8.18 26.47
CA ARG A 441 -34.40 -8.69 27.72
C ARG A 441 -35.34 -9.74 28.32
N PRO A 442 -34.85 -10.89 28.80
CA PRO A 442 -35.65 -11.75 29.66
C PRO A 442 -35.82 -11.07 31.03
N GLU A 443 -37.01 -11.26 31.62
CA GLU A 443 -37.39 -10.84 32.98
C GLU A 443 -36.50 -11.44 34.08
#